data_AF-A0A2U1LCF4-F1
#
_entry.id   AF-A0A2U1LCF4-F1
#
_cell.length_a   1.000
_cell.length_b   1.000
_cell.length_c   1.000
_cell.angle_alpha   90.00
_cell.angle_beta   90.00
_cell.angle_gamma   90.00
#
_symmetry.space_group_name_H-M   'P 1'
#
loop_
_entity.id
_entity.type
_entity.pdbx_description
1 polymer ?
#
loop_
_entity_poly.entity_id
_entity_poly.type
_entity_poly.pdbx_seq_one_letter_code
_entity_poly.pdbx_strand_id
1 'polypeptide(L)'
;MLNEDENEDSLRLNLALAEEKRDLAAIRLAHSKNKMAKCYNKCVRPESFKPDNHVMHRNEVSKAAGQGKLTPNWEGPYIIC
;
A
#
# COMPACT_ATOMS: atom_id res chain seq x y z
N MET A 1 36.26 -33.34 16.99
CA MET A 1 35.65 -33.50 15.66
C MET A 1 34.27 -32.88 15.81
N LEU A 2 33.99 -31.77 15.13
CA LEU A 2 32.65 -31.18 15.19
C LEU A 2 31.74 -32.11 14.38
N ASN A 3 30.59 -32.49 14.94
CA ASN A 3 29.62 -33.37 14.29
C ASN A 3 29.00 -32.61 13.11
N GLU A 4 29.62 -32.71 11.93
CA GLU A 4 29.21 -32.01 10.71
C GLU A 4 27.76 -32.36 10.30
N ASP A 5 27.34 -33.61 10.54
CA ASP A 5 25.98 -34.08 10.25
C ASP A 5 24.92 -33.36 11.12
N GLU A 6 25.17 -33.22 12.42
CA GLU A 6 24.25 -32.50 13.33
C GLU A 6 24.15 -31.01 12.97
N ASN A 7 25.24 -30.43 12.49
CA ASN A 7 25.28 -29.04 12.04
C ASN A 7 24.49 -28.85 10.73
N GLU A 8 24.60 -29.80 9.78
CA GLU A 8 23.85 -29.74 8.53
C GLU A 8 22.34 -29.90 8.75
N ASP A 9 21.93 -30.83 9.61
CA ASP A 9 20.51 -31.04 9.94
C ASP A 9 19.91 -29.83 10.67
N SER A 10 20.66 -29.22 11.60
CA SER A 10 20.26 -27.97 12.24
C SER A 10 20.09 -26.84 11.23
N LEU A 11 21.00 -26.72 10.25
CA LEU A 11 20.90 -25.70 9.21
C LEU A 11 19.65 -25.90 8.34
N ARG A 12 19.37 -27.14 7.93
CA ARG A 12 18.18 -27.49 7.14
C ARG A 12 16.88 -27.17 7.88
N LEU A 13 16.82 -27.50 9.18
CA LEU A 13 15.67 -27.18 10.01
C LEU A 13 15.45 -25.66 10.14
N ASN A 14 16.53 -24.91 10.36
CA ASN A 14 16.46 -23.45 10.45
C ASN A 14 15.95 -22.81 9.15
N LEU A 15 16.37 -23.33 7.99
CA LEU A 15 15.90 -22.86 6.69
C LEU A 15 14.40 -23.12 6.50
N ALA A 16 13.92 -24.33 6.80
CA ALA A 16 12.50 -24.66 6.71
C ALA A 16 11.64 -23.76 7.61
N LEU A 17 12.07 -23.55 8.86
CA LEU A 17 11.38 -22.64 9.79
C LEU A 17 11.39 -21.18 9.30
N ALA A 18 12.45 -20.74 8.63
CA ALA A 18 12.53 -19.40 8.05
C ALA A 18 11.60 -19.24 6.84
N GLU A 19 11.39 -20.29 6.05
CA GLU A 19 10.41 -20.31 4.96
C GLU A 19 8.98 -20.23 5.50
N GLU A 20 8.61 -21.08 6.44
CA GLU A 20 7.28 -21.05 7.07
C GLU A 20 6.94 -19.68 7.67
N LYS A 21 7.91 -19.05 8.34
CA LYS A 21 7.75 -17.70 8.89
C LYS A 21 7.53 -16.65 7.80
N ARG A 22 8.24 -16.75 6.67
CA ARG A 22 8.07 -15.85 5.52
C ARG A 22 6.68 -16.01 4.91
N ASP A 23 6.21 -17.23 4.73
CA ASP A 23 4.90 -17.51 4.18
C ASP A 23 3.78 -16.99 5.08
N LEU A 24 3.88 -17.23 6.39
CA LEU A 24 2.93 -16.68 7.34
C LEU A 24 2.93 -15.15 7.34
N ALA A 25 4.12 -14.53 7.26
CA ALA A 25 4.23 -13.08 7.15
C ALA A 25 3.59 -12.55 5.86
N ALA A 26 3.78 -13.24 4.73
CA ALA A 26 3.16 -12.88 3.45
C ALA A 26 1.64 -12.98 3.50
N ILE A 27 1.08 -14.04 4.11
CA ILE A 27 -0.36 -14.21 4.31
C ILE A 27 -0.93 -13.06 5.16
N ARG A 28 -0.28 -12.72 6.28
CA ARG A 28 -0.70 -11.62 7.16
C ARG A 28 -0.64 -10.27 6.45
N LEU A 29 0.40 -10.05 5.64
CA LEU A 29 0.54 -8.83 4.84
C LEU A 29 -0.57 -8.73 3.80
N ALA A 30 -0.84 -9.80 3.06
CA ALA A 30 -1.91 -9.85 2.06
C ALA A 30 -3.28 -9.61 2.70
N HIS A 31 -3.56 -10.23 3.85
CA HIS A 31 -4.78 -10.01 4.61
C HIS A 31 -4.93 -8.54 5.05
N SER A 32 -3.86 -7.95 5.59
CA SER A 32 -3.86 -6.54 6.01
C SER A 32 -4.13 -5.59 4.85
N LYS A 33 -3.45 -5.79 3.71
CA LYS A 33 -3.67 -5.02 2.48
C LYS A 33 -5.10 -5.14 1.97
N ASN A 34 -5.64 -6.36 1.93
CA ASN A 34 -7.02 -6.62 1.51
C ASN A 34 -8.04 -5.93 2.42
N LYS A 35 -7.81 -5.96 3.74
CA LYS A 35 -8.68 -5.26 4.71
C LYS A 35 -8.67 -3.75 4.47
N MET A 36 -7.48 -3.17 4.25
CA MET A 36 -7.33 -1.74 3.94
C MET A 36 -8.05 -1.37 2.63
N ALA A 37 -7.86 -2.15 1.57
CA ALA A 37 -8.52 -1.93 0.29
C ALA A 37 -10.05 -2.01 0.40
N LYS A 38 -10.58 -2.99 1.13
CA LYS A 38 -12.03 -3.11 1.38
C LYS A 38 -12.59 -1.90 2.12
N CYS A 39 -11.91 -1.43 3.16
CA CYS A 39 -12.31 -0.24 3.91
C CYS A 39 -12.31 1.01 3.01
N TYR A 40 -11.25 1.20 2.22
CA TYR A 40 -11.15 2.31 1.29
C TYR A 40 -12.27 2.27 0.24
N ASN A 41 -12.43 1.14 -0.45
CA ASN A 41 -13.43 0.97 -1.50
C ASN A 41 -14.87 1.11 -1.00
N LYS A 42 -15.15 0.78 0.27
CA LYS A 42 -16.48 1.00 0.88
C LYS A 42 -16.80 2.49 1.06
N CYS A 43 -15.78 3.31 1.29
CA CYS A 43 -15.93 4.76 1.51
C CYS A 43 -15.83 5.58 0.23
N VAL A 44 -15.30 5.01 -0.85
CA VAL A 44 -15.26 5.65 -2.17
C VAL A 44 -16.64 5.56 -2.80
N ARG A 45 -17.21 6.71 -3.15
CA ARG A 45 -18.36 6.81 -4.05
C ARG A 45 -17.81 6.93 -5.47
N PRO A 46 -18.07 5.96 -6.36
CA PRO A 46 -17.73 6.10 -7.77
C PRO A 46 -18.56 7.24 -8.35
N GLU A 47 -17.90 8.34 -8.71
CA GLU A 47 -18.52 9.47 -9.39
C GLU A 47 -18.07 9.43 -10.85
N SER A 48 -19.01 9.37 -11.79
CA SER A 48 -18.69 9.51 -13.20
C SER A 48 -18.64 10.99 -13.56
N PHE A 49 -17.49 11.46 -14.01
CA PHE A 49 -17.38 12.83 -14.50
C PHE A 49 -17.80 12.95 -15.96
N LYS A 50 -18.47 14.05 -16.29
CA LYS A 50 -18.86 14.42 -17.66
C LYS A 50 -18.09 15.68 -18.08
N PRO A 51 -18.00 15.94 -19.40
CA PRO A 51 -17.61 17.26 -19.87
C PRO A 51 -18.41 18.36 -19.16
N ASP A 52 -17.77 19.49 -18.88
CA ASP A 52 -18.31 20.63 -18.12
C ASP A 52 -18.48 20.42 -16.60
N ASN A 53 -18.19 19.21 -16.08
CA ASN A 53 -18.15 19.01 -14.63
C ASN A 53 -16.96 19.78 -14.02
N HIS A 54 -17.25 20.51 -12.95
CA HIS A 54 -16.22 21.13 -12.12
C HIS A 54 -15.71 20.13 -11.10
N VAL A 55 -14.41 19.88 -11.13
CA VAL A 55 -13.71 18.99 -10.20
C VAL A 55 -12.58 19.75 -9.52
N MET A 56 -12.23 19.35 -8.29
CA MET A 56 -11.04 19.87 -7.63
C MET A 56 -9.93 18.82 -7.67
N HIS A 57 -8.74 19.23 -8.09
CA HIS A 57 -7.57 18.36 -8.07
C HIS A 57 -6.83 18.50 -6.74
N ARG A 58 -6.47 17.35 -6.12
CA ARG A 58 -5.69 17.37 -4.88
C ARG A 58 -4.29 17.88 -5.18
N ASN A 59 -3.89 18.93 -4.46
CA ASN A 59 -2.56 19.53 -4.57
C ASN A 59 -1.44 18.56 -4.13
N GLU A 60 -1.77 17.51 -3.36
CA GLU A 60 -0.80 16.46 -2.99
C GLU A 60 -0.20 15.74 -4.22
N VAL A 61 -0.97 15.57 -5.29
CA VAL A 61 -0.56 14.80 -6.48
C VAL A 61 0.30 15.66 -7.43
N SER A 62 -0.08 16.92 -7.58
CA SER A 62 0.38 17.83 -8.63
C SER A 62 1.34 18.90 -8.14
N LYS A 63 1.28 19.23 -6.84
CA LYS A 63 2.18 20.16 -6.16
C LYS A 63 2.19 21.60 -6.71
N ALA A 64 1.16 22.03 -7.46
CA ALA A 64 1.19 23.36 -8.08
C ALA A 64 1.12 24.53 -7.07
N ALA A 65 0.48 24.35 -5.91
CA ALA A 65 0.39 25.39 -4.88
C ALA A 65 1.50 25.27 -3.79
N GLY A 66 2.55 24.49 -4.05
CA GLY A 66 3.63 24.22 -3.11
C GLY A 66 3.28 23.13 -2.08
N GLN A 67 4.29 22.66 -1.33
CA GLN A 67 4.13 21.65 -0.28
C GLN A 67 4.53 22.24 1.08
N GLY A 68 3.59 22.31 2.04
CA GLY A 68 3.90 22.80 3.38
C GLY A 68 2.71 22.82 4.32
N LYS A 69 2.99 23.07 5.60
CA LYS A 69 1.94 23.33 6.59
C LYS A 69 1.33 24.70 6.23
N LEU A 70 0.03 24.74 5.91
CA LEU A 70 -0.75 25.89 5.42
C LEU A 70 -0.83 26.07 3.88
N THR A 71 -0.26 25.16 3.07
CA THR A 71 -0.58 25.16 1.63
C THR A 71 -2.00 24.60 1.40
N PRO A 72 -2.76 25.13 0.42
CA PRO A 72 -4.07 24.56 0.07
C PRO A 72 -3.99 23.07 -0.26
N ASN A 73 -4.95 22.29 0.23
CA ASN A 73 -5.07 20.86 -0.10
C ASN A 73 -5.51 20.64 -1.55
N TRP A 74 -6.05 21.68 -2.20
CA TRP A 74 -6.61 21.65 -3.54
C TRP A 74 -5.97 22.75 -4.38
N GLU A 75 -5.71 22.46 -5.66
CA GLU A 75 -5.11 23.44 -6.58
C GLU A 75 -6.08 24.53 -7.00
N GLY A 76 -7.33 24.14 -7.22
CA GLY A 76 -8.38 24.99 -7.77
C GLY A 76 -9.43 24.17 -8.53
N PRO A 77 -10.52 24.81 -8.98
CA PRO A 77 -11.51 24.18 -9.82
C PRO A 77 -10.95 23.93 -11.23
N TYR A 78 -11.21 22.74 -11.76
CA TYR A 78 -10.88 22.31 -13.11
C TYR A 78 -12.16 21.89 -13.82
N ILE A 79 -12.27 22.19 -15.12
CA ILE A 79 -13.38 21.76 -15.96
C ILE A 79 -12.89 20.59 -16.80
N ILE A 80 -13.62 19.49 -16.74
CA ILE A 80 -13.32 18.33 -17.58
C ILE A 80 -13.75 18.65 -19.02
N CYS A 81 -12.80 18.51 -19.94
CA CYS A 81 -12.97 18.74 -21.36
C CYS A 81 -13.59 17.51 -22.06
#